data_AF-A0A2V2LDF2-F1
#
_entry.id   AF-A0A2V2LDF2-F1
#
_cell.length_a   1.000
_cell.length_b   1.000
_cell.length_c   1.000
_cell.angle_alpha   90.00
_cell.angle_beta   90.00
_cell.angle_gamma   90.00
#
_symmetry.space_group_name_H-M   'P 1'
#
loop_
_entity.id
_entity.type
_entity.pdbx_description
1 polymer ?
#
loop_
_entity_poly.entity_id
_entity_poly.type
_entity_poly.pdbx_seq_one_letter_code
_entity_poly.pdbx_strand_id
1 'polypeptide(L)' 'MCLSAEALALFLNIIGSDLVSTEPGRIIVHATEGDVTYVARDDQWCTMGPQLDRMARFDALSTE' A
#
# COMPACT_ATOMS: atom_id res chain seq x y z
N MET A 1 -6.57 5.86 -0.56
CA MET A 1 -6.06 7.12 -1.13
C MET A 1 -5.47 6.78 -2.50
N CYS A 2 -5.65 7.61 -3.54
CA CYS A 2 -5.12 7.32 -4.87
C CYS A 2 -4.09 8.37 -5.30
N LEU A 3 -3.05 7.92 -6.00
CA LEU A 3 -1.97 8.74 -6.55
C LEU A 3 -1.90 8.53 -8.06
N SER A 4 -1.42 9.55 -8.80
CA SER A 4 -1.01 9.34 -10.19
C SER A 4 0.24 8.47 -10.24
N ALA A 5 0.54 7.91 -11.41
CA ALA A 5 1.76 7.12 -11.61
C ALA A 5 3.02 7.94 -11.31
N GLU A 6 3.05 9.21 -11.71
CA GLU A 6 4.18 10.12 -11.48
C GLU A 6 4.35 10.44 -10.00
N ALA A 7 3.25 10.71 -9.29
CA ALA A 7 3.29 10.98 -7.86
C ALA A 7 3.76 9.75 -7.06
N LEU A 8 3.29 8.56 -7.42
CA LEU A 8 3.77 7.33 -6.81
C LEU A 8 5.25 7.09 -7.12
N ALA A 9 5.68 7.25 -8.36
CA ALA A 9 7.09 7.10 -8.74
C ALA A 9 8.01 8.05 -7.96
N LEU A 10 7.60 9.32 -7.78
CA LEU A 10 8.34 10.28 -6.96
C LEU A 10 8.43 9.81 -5.50
N PHE A 11 7.32 9.37 -4.92
CA PHE A 11 7.29 8.86 -3.55
C PHE A 11 8.23 7.66 -3.35
N LEU A 12 8.18 6.68 -4.26
CA LEU A 12 9.04 5.49 -4.20
C LEU A 12 10.53 5.84 -4.28
N ASN A 13 10.90 6.86 -5.07
CA ASN A 13 12.28 7.35 -5.13
C ASN A 13 12.74 7.99 -3.81
N ILE A 14 11.85 8.62 -3.05
CA ILE A 14 12.18 9.28 -1.78
C ILE A 14 12.43 8.25 -0.67
N ILE A 15 11.59 7.21 -0.58
CA ILE A 15 11.68 6.20 0.49
C ILE A 15 12.78 5.16 0.27
N GLY A 16 13.25 5.02 -0.98
CA GLY A 16 14.27 4.05 -1.36
C GLY A 16 13.72 2.65 -1.64
N SER A 17 14.43 1.91 -2.50
CA SER A 17 14.01 0.58 -2.96
C SER A 17 14.00 -0.49 -1.87
N ASP A 18 14.80 -0.34 -0.82
CA ASP A 18 14.90 -1.32 0.27
C ASP A 18 13.60 -1.50 1.06
N LEU A 19 12.69 -0.52 1.00
CA LEU A 19 11.38 -0.56 1.65
C LEU A 19 10.26 -0.99 0.70
N VAL A 20 10.57 -1.44 -0.52
CA VAL A 20 9.58 -1.65 -1.58
C VAL A 20 9.66 -3.07 -2.15
N SER A 21 8.54 -3.78 -2.09
CA SER A 21 8.32 -5.03 -2.84
C SER A 21 7.39 -4.77 -4.02
N THR A 22 7.68 -5.36 -5.17
CA THR A 22 6.86 -5.22 -6.39
C THR A 22 6.33 -6.57 -6.85
N GLU A 23 5.05 -6.62 -7.19
CA GLU A 23 4.37 -7.78 -7.76
C GLU A 23 3.55 -7.31 -8.99
N PRO A 24 3.13 -8.23 -9.89
CA PRO A 24 2.30 -7.85 -11.03
C PRO A 24 1.03 -7.09 -10.60
N GLY A 25 0.95 -5.81 -10.95
CA GLY A 25 -0.18 -4.93 -10.63
C GLY A 25 -0.25 -4.46 -9.17
N ARG A 26 0.79 -4.70 -8.36
CA ARG A 26 0.84 -4.31 -6.94
C ARG A 26 2.21 -3.82 -6.52
N ILE A 27 2.24 -2.83 -5.64
CA ILE A 27 3.45 -2.31 -5.00
C ILE A 27 3.21 -2.31 -3.50
N ILE A 28 4.12 -2.88 -2.72
CA ILE A 28 4.01 -2.98 -1.27
C ILE A 28 5.14 -2.14 -0.68
N VAL A 29 4.77 -1.19 0.19
CA VAL A 29 5.70 -0.36 0.94
C VAL A 29 5.74 -0.84 2.38
N HIS A 30 6.91 -1.25 2.84
CA HIS A 30 7.14 -1.77 4.18
C HIS A 30 7.50 -0.63 5.14
N ALA A 31 6.48 0.06 5.66
CA ALA A 31 6.69 1.12 6.64
C ALA A 31 6.72 0.57 8.07
N THR A 32 7.33 1.31 9.00
CA THR A 32 7.47 0.89 10.40
C THR A 32 6.13 0.62 11.09
N GLU A 33 5.09 1.38 10.73
CA GLU A 33 3.74 1.23 11.29
C GLU A 33 2.89 0.16 10.58
N GLY A 34 3.41 -0.42 9.50
CA GLY A 34 2.74 -1.48 8.75
C GLY A 34 2.90 -1.36 7.24
N ASP A 35 2.50 -2.42 6.55
CA ASP A 35 2.60 -2.49 5.09
C ASP A 35 1.49 -1.69 4.41
N VAL A 36 1.86 -0.94 3.37
CA VAL A 36 0.92 -0.21 2.52
C VAL A 36 0.97 -0.79 1.11
N THR A 37 -0.12 -1.43 0.69
CA THR A 37 -0.26 -1.94 -0.67
C THR A 37 -0.92 -0.90 -1.58
N TYR A 38 -0.28 -0.59 -2.69
CA TYR A 38 -0.81 0.15 -3.83
C TYR A 38 -1.24 -0.83 -4.92
N VAL A 39 -2.43 -0.63 -5.47
CA VAL A 39 -2.98 -1.41 -6.59
C VAL A 39 -3.29 -0.49 -7.77
N ALA A 40 -3.00 -0.97 -8.98
CA ALA A 40 -3.36 -0.25 -10.20
C ALA A 40 -4.89 -0.21 -10.38
N ARG A 41 -5.40 0.98 -10.69
CA ARG A 41 -6.81 1.29 -10.96
C ARG A 41 -6.85 2.36 -12.06
N ASP A 42 -7.18 1.95 -13.28
CA ASP A 42 -7.14 2.82 -14.46
C ASP A 42 -5.76 3.49 -14.59
N ASP A 43 -5.70 4.83 -14.63
CA ASP A 43 -4.47 5.63 -14.69
C ASP A 43 -3.91 6.03 -13.30
N GLN A 44 -4.39 5.37 -12.23
CA GLN A 44 -4.03 5.69 -10.85
C GLN A 44 -3.59 4.46 -10.05
N TRP A 45 -2.93 4.75 -8.93
CA TRP A 45 -2.51 3.76 -7.95
C TRP A 45 -3.17 4.06 -6.61
N CYS A 46 -4.01 3.14 -6.16
CA CYS A 46 -4.79 3.33 -4.95
C CYS A 46 -4.25 2.48 -3.80
N THR A 47 -4.13 3.08 -2.62
CA THR A 47 -3.80 2.39 -1.38
C THR A 47 -4.97 1.51 -0.93
N MET A 48 -4.65 0.29 -0.53
CA MET A 48 -5.54 -0.65 0.15
C MET A 48 -5.54 -0.46 1.67
N GLY A 49 -4.74 0.47 2.20
CA GLY A 49 -4.56 0.73 3.64
C GLY A 49 -5.85 0.80 4.46
N PRO A 50 -6.90 1.55 4.05
CA PRO A 50 -8.14 1.63 4.83
C PRO A 50 -8.93 0.31 4.91
N GLN A 51 -8.78 -0.54 3.90
CA GLN A 51 -9.47 -1.83 3.84
C GLN A 51 -8.71 -2.89 4.64
N LEU A 52 -7.37 -2.86 4.59
CA LEU A 52 -6.51 -3.75 5.38
C LEU A 52 -6.56 -3.42 6.88
N ASP A 53 -6.54 -2.14 7.29
CA ASP A 53 -6.69 -1.73 8.70
C ASP A 53 -8.04 -2.18 9.27
N ARG A 54 -9.10 -2.05 8.48
CA ARG A 54 -10.43 -2.53 8.86
C ARG A 54 -10.46 -4.05 9.04
N MET A 55 -9.89 -4.81 8.10
CA MET A 55 -9.84 -6.27 8.18
C MET A 55 -9.02 -6.74 9.39
N ALA A 56 -7.86 -6.12 9.65
CA ALA A 56 -7.03 -6.44 10.82
C ALA A 56 -7.78 -6.20 12.15
N ARG A 57 -8.58 -5.12 12.24
CA ARG A 57 -9.44 -4.89 13.42
C ARG A 57 -10.54 -5.94 13.58
N PHE A 58 -11.17 -6.36 12.48
CA PHE A 58 -12.22 -7.40 12.54
C PHE A 58 -11.66 -8.78 12.91
N ASP A 59 -10.47 -9.12 12.45
CA ASP A 59 -9.79 -10.38 12.80
C ASP A 59 -9.42 -10.41 14.29
N ALA A 60 -8.94 -9.28 14.82
CA ALA A 60 -8.67 -9.12 16.25
C ALA A 60 -9.92 -9.31 17.14
N LEU A 61 -11.11 -8.88 16.68
CA LEU A 61 -12.38 -9.03 17.40
C LEU A 61 -12.98 -10.45 17.29
N SER A 62 -12.56 -11.24 16.31
CA SER A 62 -13.09 -12.59 16.07
C SER A 62 -12.34 -13.67 16.87
N THR A 63 -11.29 -13.28 17.59
CA THR A 63 -10.47 -14.13 18.47
C THR A 63 -10.84 -13.96 19.95
N GLU A 64 -12.05 -13.45 20.24
CA GLU A 64 -12.61 -13.32 21.60
C GLU A 64 -13.79 -14.28 21.82
#